data_AF-A0A8T5M6L2-F1
#
_entry.id   AF-A0A8T5M6L2-F1
#
_cell.length_a   1.000
_cell.length_b   1.000
_cell.length_c   1.000
_cell.angle_alpha   90.00
_cell.angle_beta   90.00
_cell.angle_gamma   90.00
#
_symmetry.space_group_name_H-M   'P 1'
#
loop_
_entity.id
_entity.type
_entity.pdbx_description
1 polymer ?
#
loop_
_entity_poly.entity_id
_entity_poly.type
_entity_poly.pdbx_seq_one_letter_code
_entity_poly.pdbx_strand_id
1 'polypeptide(L)'
;MNVVDKLYGKVHINKEFIRNCTILRIGSSIVGESLLKVGAILGQKAAKDKEIPWLVKKGTKEMKAYYLKAVFDDESSVYKNKNKNNGYLVLSRYRHLKDLTRKQEKELKRVESFMSVGKFPTGHIRKTIPIKRSFKFIEDKDLIEKLRRPPKLLQGESKLLNEFEINHRLFGRCLTKTHKGKYSICFDLFINQKDSLTKFYKYIGYSLVRKQKKLISLVGGTDANKTLQHINKEERDI
;
A
#
# COMPACT_ATOMS: atom_id res chain seq x y z
N MET A 1 34.97 -16.04 12.00
CA MET A 1 33.59 -15.79 11.54
C MET A 1 32.87 -15.01 12.63
N ASN A 2 32.31 -13.83 12.35
CA ASN A 2 31.65 -12.99 13.37
C ASN A 2 30.36 -13.68 13.86
N VAL A 3 30.02 -13.52 15.16
CA VAL A 3 28.78 -14.03 15.79
C VAL A 3 27.55 -13.67 14.95
N VAL A 4 27.52 -12.47 14.37
CA VAL A 4 26.44 -12.01 13.49
C VAL A 4 26.29 -12.91 12.26
N ASP A 5 27.39 -13.29 11.60
CA ASP A 5 27.33 -14.17 10.43
C ASP A 5 26.96 -15.61 10.80
N LYS A 6 27.27 -16.03 12.03
CA LYS A 6 26.89 -17.35 12.54
C LYS A 6 25.38 -17.45 12.77
N LEU A 7 24.75 -16.38 13.27
CA LEU A 7 23.32 -16.35 13.59
C LEU A 7 22.43 -16.03 12.38
N TYR A 8 22.87 -15.11 11.52
CA TYR A 8 22.05 -14.57 10.43
C TYR A 8 22.58 -14.96 9.04
N GLY A 9 23.60 -15.81 8.97
CA GLY A 9 24.34 -16.07 7.73
C GLY A 9 25.05 -14.80 7.25
N LYS A 10 25.51 -14.80 6.00
CA LYS A 10 26.17 -13.62 5.41
C LYS A 10 25.29 -12.37 5.54
N VAL A 11 25.77 -11.38 6.30
CA VAL A 11 25.08 -10.09 6.46
C VAL A 11 25.68 -9.05 5.51
N HIS A 12 24.80 -8.30 4.87
CA HIS A 12 25.13 -7.22 3.95
C HIS A 12 24.55 -5.92 4.48
N ILE A 13 25.41 -4.95 4.77
CA ILE A 13 25.00 -3.60 5.15
C ILE A 13 25.42 -2.66 4.02
N ASN A 14 24.46 -1.95 3.44
CA ASN A 14 24.70 -0.95 2.41
C ASN A 14 24.01 0.36 2.80
N LYS A 15 24.76 1.46 2.82
CA LYS A 15 24.26 2.79 3.12
C LYS A 15 24.21 3.59 1.81
N GLU A 16 23.02 4.03 1.42
CA GLU A 16 22.79 4.82 0.22
C GLU A 16 22.18 6.17 0.60
N PHE A 17 22.58 7.25 -0.08
CA PHE A 17 21.91 8.53 0.03
C PHE A 17 21.05 8.75 -1.21
N ILE A 18 19.72 8.69 -1.05
CA ILE A 18 18.76 8.81 -2.16
C ILE A 18 17.72 9.85 -1.79
N ARG A 19 17.58 10.88 -2.63
CA ARG A 19 16.54 11.92 -2.51
C ARG A 19 16.50 12.59 -1.13
N ASN A 20 17.66 13.02 -0.64
CA ASN A 20 17.83 13.63 0.69
C ASN A 20 17.47 12.71 1.86
N CYS A 21 17.43 11.40 1.63
CA CYS A 21 17.24 10.40 2.66
C CYS A 21 18.44 9.46 2.71
N THR A 22 18.94 9.19 3.90
CA THR A 22 19.88 8.10 4.16
C THR A 22 19.08 6.81 4.25
N ILE A 23 19.35 5.88 3.35
CA ILE A 23 18.76 4.54 3.33
C ILE A 23 19.83 3.57 3.81
N LEU A 24 19.57 2.91 4.93
CA LEU A 24 20.36 1.77 5.38
C LEU A 24 19.66 0.49 4.94
N ARG A 25 20.33 -0.31 4.10
CA ARG A 25 19.87 -1.62 3.67
C ARG A 25 20.65 -2.67 4.45
N ILE A 26 19.95 -3.45 5.25
CA ILE A 26 20.51 -4.59 5.96
C ILE A 26 19.86 -5.84 5.36
N GLY A 27 20.69 -6.74 4.84
CA GLY A 27 20.27 -8.03 4.31
C GLY A 27 20.99 -9.14 5.06
N SER A 28 20.27 -10.22 5.34
CA SER A 28 20.83 -11.47 5.84
C SER A 28 20.45 -12.55 4.85
N SER A 29 21.39 -13.44 4.52
CA SER A 29 21.11 -14.59 3.65
C SER A 29 20.00 -15.48 4.26
N ILE A 30 20.08 -15.79 5.55
CA ILE A 30 19.07 -16.61 6.24
C ILE A 30 17.69 -15.94 6.23
N VAL A 31 17.61 -14.67 6.64
CA VAL A 31 16.34 -13.93 6.67
C VAL A 31 15.78 -13.78 5.26
N GLY A 32 16.61 -13.40 4.30
CA GLY A 32 16.23 -13.24 2.89
C GLY A 32 15.67 -14.53 2.31
N GLU A 33 16.39 -15.64 2.43
CA GLU A 33 15.95 -16.96 1.94
C GLU A 33 14.68 -17.44 2.63
N SER A 34 14.58 -17.27 3.95
CA SER A 34 13.39 -17.63 4.72
C SER A 34 12.17 -16.85 4.22
N LEU A 35 12.31 -15.53 4.05
CA LEU A 35 11.26 -14.68 3.49
C LEU A 35 10.84 -15.15 2.09
N LEU A 36 11.80 -15.51 1.22
CA LEU A 36 11.49 -16.03 -0.11
C LEU A 36 10.74 -17.35 -0.07
N LYS A 37 11.14 -18.28 0.80
CA LYS A 37 10.46 -19.59 0.99
C LYS A 37 9.00 -19.41 1.43
N VAL A 38 8.72 -18.41 2.27
CA VAL A 38 7.34 -18.11 2.71
C VAL A 38 6.55 -17.27 1.69
N GLY A 39 7.13 -16.97 0.53
CA GLY A 39 6.48 -16.32 -0.60
C GLY A 39 6.67 -14.81 -0.68
N ALA A 40 7.65 -14.23 0.02
CA ALA A 40 8.00 -12.83 -0.13
C ALA A 40 8.47 -12.51 -1.56
N ILE A 41 8.23 -11.27 -1.98
CA ILE A 41 8.54 -10.82 -3.33
C ILE A 41 9.97 -10.30 -3.38
N LEU A 42 10.86 -11.00 -4.09
CA LEU A 42 12.22 -10.50 -4.35
C LEU A 42 12.18 -9.26 -5.26
N GLY A 43 12.85 -8.18 -4.85
CA GLY A 43 13.04 -6.96 -5.66
C GLY A 43 11.93 -5.91 -5.50
N GLN A 44 11.78 -5.03 -6.49
CA GLN A 44 10.81 -3.93 -6.43
C GLN A 44 9.36 -4.46 -6.49
N LYS A 45 8.67 -4.45 -5.35
CA LYS A 45 7.29 -4.98 -5.20
C LYS A 45 6.32 -4.37 -6.21
N ALA A 46 6.39 -3.06 -6.43
CA ALA A 46 5.55 -2.33 -7.39
C ALA A 46 5.73 -2.83 -8.84
N ALA A 47 6.91 -3.36 -9.19
CA ALA A 47 7.22 -3.80 -10.55
C ALA A 47 6.73 -5.22 -10.86
N LYS A 48 6.45 -6.07 -9.86
CA LYS A 48 6.20 -7.51 -10.09
C LYS A 48 4.74 -7.96 -10.03
N ASP A 49 3.78 -7.07 -9.71
CA ASP A 49 2.33 -7.36 -9.60
C ASP A 49 2.01 -8.74 -9.02
N LYS A 50 2.69 -9.09 -7.91
CA LYS A 50 2.55 -10.38 -7.24
C LYS A 50 1.49 -10.31 -6.14
N GLU A 51 1.05 -11.49 -5.72
CA GLU A 51 0.06 -11.65 -4.64
C GLU A 51 0.71 -11.56 -3.26
N ILE A 52 -0.13 -11.55 -2.22
CA ILE A 52 0.30 -11.72 -0.83
C ILE A 52 1.09 -13.03 -0.68
N PRO A 53 2.14 -13.07 0.17
CA PRO A 53 2.86 -14.30 0.50
C PRO A 53 1.91 -15.46 0.86
N TRP A 54 2.19 -16.66 0.36
CA TRP A 54 1.30 -17.81 0.56
C TRP A 54 1.13 -18.15 2.04
N LEU A 55 2.18 -17.94 2.85
CA LEU A 55 2.13 -18.21 4.29
C LEU A 55 1.08 -17.34 4.98
N VAL A 56 1.02 -16.04 4.63
CA VAL A 56 0.01 -15.13 5.19
C VAL A 56 -1.39 -15.54 4.74
N LYS A 57 -1.57 -15.95 3.47
CA LYS A 57 -2.88 -16.40 2.96
C LYS A 57 -3.42 -17.61 3.71
N LYS A 58 -2.55 -18.58 4.01
CA LYS A 58 -2.89 -19.82 4.72
C LYS A 58 -2.76 -19.71 6.24
N GLY A 59 -2.21 -18.60 6.72
CA GLY A 59 -1.91 -18.39 8.13
C GLY A 59 -3.15 -18.19 8.98
N THR A 60 -2.92 -18.13 10.29
CA THR A 60 -3.97 -17.85 11.28
C THR A 60 -4.56 -16.44 11.08
N LYS A 61 -5.76 -16.21 11.64
CA LYS A 61 -6.38 -14.88 11.65
C LYS A 61 -5.45 -13.82 12.26
N GLU A 62 -4.71 -14.18 13.31
CA GLU A 62 -3.71 -13.33 13.94
C GLU A 62 -2.55 -12.97 13.00
N MET A 63 -1.97 -13.94 12.29
CA MET A 63 -0.91 -13.67 11.31
C MET A 63 -1.39 -12.73 10.20
N LYS A 64 -2.63 -12.91 9.73
CA LYS A 64 -3.27 -12.03 8.74
C LYS A 64 -3.47 -10.62 9.28
N ALA A 65 -3.86 -10.48 10.55
CA ALA A 65 -4.00 -9.20 11.23
C ALA A 65 -2.65 -8.47 11.34
N TYR A 66 -1.59 -9.17 11.78
CA TYR A 66 -0.24 -8.59 11.84
C TYR A 66 0.28 -8.16 10.48
N TYR A 67 0.04 -8.96 9.44
CA TYR A 67 0.38 -8.59 8.07
C TYR A 67 -0.34 -7.30 7.63
N LEU A 68 -1.67 -7.24 7.84
CA LEU A 68 -2.46 -6.05 7.49
C LEU A 68 -2.01 -4.83 8.29
N LYS A 69 -1.72 -4.99 9.60
CA LYS A 69 -1.22 -3.92 10.46
C LYS A 69 0.07 -3.33 9.90
N ALA A 70 1.06 -4.17 9.61
CA ALA A 70 2.34 -3.73 9.03
C ALA A 70 2.15 -3.00 7.68
N VAL A 71 1.32 -3.56 6.79
CA VAL A 71 1.02 -2.94 5.50
C VAL A 71 0.37 -1.56 5.65
N PHE A 72 -0.61 -1.44 6.54
CA PHE A 72 -1.30 -0.17 6.76
C PHE A 72 -0.40 0.84 7.47
N ASP A 73 0.42 0.42 8.43
CA ASP A 73 1.41 1.27 9.10
C ASP A 73 2.38 1.90 8.10
N ASP A 74 2.83 1.16 7.10
CA ASP A 74 3.76 1.67 6.10
C ASP A 74 3.06 2.53 5.03
N GLU A 75 1.98 2.02 4.45
CA GLU A 75 1.53 2.46 3.12
C GLU A 75 0.18 3.18 3.13
N SER A 76 -0.59 3.04 4.21
CA SER A 76 -1.91 3.66 4.30
C SER A 76 -1.88 5.07 4.87
N SER A 77 -2.98 5.78 4.72
CA SER A 77 -3.21 7.09 5.32
C SER A 77 -4.58 7.15 5.99
N VAL A 78 -4.63 7.85 7.13
CA VAL A 78 -5.86 8.15 7.86
C VAL A 78 -6.22 9.61 7.61
N TYR A 79 -7.41 9.84 7.04
CA TYR A 79 -7.93 11.16 6.77
C TYR A 79 -9.12 11.46 7.66
N LYS A 80 -9.13 12.65 8.25
CA LYS A 80 -10.25 13.21 9.01
C LYS A 80 -10.73 14.45 8.28
N ASN A 81 -11.97 14.42 7.79
CA ASN A 81 -12.59 15.62 7.25
C ASN A 81 -12.99 16.54 8.43
N LYS A 82 -12.74 17.85 8.29
CA LYS A 82 -13.03 18.83 9.34
C LYS A 82 -14.53 19.06 9.53
N ASN A 83 -15.32 18.93 8.46
CA ASN A 83 -16.68 19.47 8.43
C ASN A 83 -17.79 18.41 8.53
N LYS A 84 -17.43 17.12 8.53
CA LYS A 84 -18.36 15.99 8.70
C LYS A 84 -17.60 14.89 9.44
N ASN A 85 -18.27 14.09 10.27
CA ASN A 85 -17.74 12.86 10.89
C ASN A 85 -17.39 11.76 9.85
N ASN A 86 -16.90 12.18 8.68
CA ASN A 86 -16.57 11.38 7.51
C ASN A 86 -15.05 11.29 7.44
N GLY A 87 -14.48 10.45 8.30
CA GLY A 87 -13.10 9.99 8.15
C GLY A 87 -13.01 8.78 7.24
N TYR A 88 -11.81 8.50 6.77
CA TYR A 88 -11.54 7.28 6.01
C TYR A 88 -10.09 6.83 6.15
N LEU A 89 -9.90 5.53 5.92
CA LEU A 89 -8.61 4.89 5.69
C LEU A 89 -8.46 4.69 4.19
N VAL A 90 -7.26 4.94 3.67
CA VAL A 90 -6.92 4.61 2.29
C VAL A 90 -5.57 3.93 2.20
N LEU A 91 -5.52 2.83 1.45
CA LEU A 91 -4.30 2.12 1.06
C LEU A 91 -4.20 2.15 -0.46
N SER A 92 -3.12 2.77 -0.97
CA SER A 92 -2.92 2.96 -2.40
C SER A 92 -1.82 2.04 -2.94
N ARG A 93 -2.04 1.41 -4.09
CA ARG A 93 -1.02 0.62 -4.79
C ARG A 93 -0.94 1.03 -6.26
N TYR A 94 0.27 1.04 -6.81
CA TYR A 94 0.50 1.27 -8.23
C TYR A 94 0.73 -0.06 -8.94
N ARG A 95 0.11 -0.21 -10.12
CA ARG A 95 0.46 -1.27 -11.08
C ARG A 95 1.02 -0.65 -12.34
N HIS A 96 2.25 -1.03 -12.68
CA HIS A 96 2.87 -0.63 -13.93
C HIS A 96 2.27 -1.41 -15.10
N LEU A 97 1.95 -0.72 -16.19
CA LEU A 97 1.56 -1.36 -17.44
C LEU A 97 2.81 -1.95 -18.09
N LYS A 98 2.67 -3.20 -18.55
CA LYS A 98 3.69 -3.96 -19.27
C LYS A 98 3.10 -4.50 -20.56
N ASP A 99 3.97 -4.91 -21.47
CA ASP A 99 3.62 -5.66 -22.67
C ASP A 99 2.49 -4.95 -23.46
N LEU A 100 2.71 -3.64 -23.67
CA LEU A 100 1.80 -2.79 -24.44
C LEU A 100 2.10 -2.98 -25.92
N THR A 101 1.06 -3.13 -26.73
CA THR A 101 1.22 -3.12 -28.18
C THR A 101 1.52 -1.69 -28.66
N ARG A 102 2.10 -1.55 -29.86
CA ARG A 102 2.36 -0.23 -30.46
C ARG A 102 1.09 0.63 -30.57
N LYS A 103 -0.08 0.00 -30.81
CA LYS A 103 -1.38 0.68 -30.83
C LYS A 103 -1.74 1.23 -29.44
N GLN A 104 -1.63 0.40 -28.40
CA GLN A 104 -1.90 0.79 -27.02
C GLN A 104 -0.98 1.93 -26.56
N GLU A 105 0.30 1.89 -26.92
CA GLU A 105 1.24 2.98 -26.64
C GLU A 105 0.86 4.29 -27.34
N LYS A 106 0.40 4.24 -28.59
CA LYS A 106 -0.08 5.43 -29.32
C LYS A 106 -1.31 6.03 -28.65
N GLU A 107 -2.28 5.22 -28.23
CA GLU A 107 -3.45 5.71 -27.49
C GLU A 107 -3.05 6.35 -26.15
N LEU A 108 -2.17 5.71 -25.38
CA LEU A 108 -1.68 6.28 -24.12
C LEU A 108 -0.92 7.60 -24.33
N LYS A 109 -0.17 7.73 -25.42
CA LYS A 109 0.47 9.00 -25.81
C LYS A 109 -0.56 10.09 -26.14
N ARG A 110 -1.66 9.76 -26.82
CA ARG A 110 -2.78 10.70 -27.05
C ARG A 110 -3.40 11.17 -25.72
N VAL A 111 -3.55 10.28 -24.75
CA VAL A 111 -4.09 10.63 -23.42
C VAL A 111 -3.21 11.64 -22.68
N GLU A 112 -1.89 11.67 -22.93
CA GLU A 112 -0.95 12.53 -22.21
C GLU A 112 -1.23 14.03 -22.33
N SER A 113 -1.78 14.49 -23.46
CA SER A 113 -2.12 15.91 -23.65
C SER A 113 -3.22 16.38 -22.69
N PHE A 114 -4.00 15.44 -22.15
CA PHE A 114 -5.06 15.69 -21.18
C PHE A 114 -4.65 15.43 -19.73
N MET A 115 -3.39 15.05 -19.48
CA MET A 115 -2.89 14.78 -18.13
C MET A 115 -2.43 16.06 -17.44
N SER A 116 -2.82 16.22 -16.18
CA SER A 116 -2.29 17.25 -15.30
C SER A 116 -0.83 16.97 -14.95
N VAL A 117 0.01 18.00 -14.96
CA VAL A 117 1.43 17.91 -14.64
C VAL A 117 1.64 18.26 -13.17
N GLY A 118 2.34 17.40 -12.44
CA GLY A 118 2.78 17.63 -11.06
C GLY A 118 4.30 17.53 -10.98
N LYS A 119 4.91 18.41 -10.18
CA LYS A 119 6.34 18.38 -9.88
C LYS A 119 6.54 17.92 -8.45
N PHE A 120 7.33 16.87 -8.24
CA PHE A 120 7.73 16.46 -6.90
C PHE A 120 8.75 17.45 -6.32
N PRO A 121 8.88 17.53 -4.98
CA PRO A 121 9.94 18.33 -4.35
C PRO A 121 11.35 17.98 -4.86
N THR A 122 11.56 16.73 -5.27
CA THR A 122 12.82 16.25 -5.86
C THR A 122 12.99 16.62 -7.35
N GLY A 123 12.17 17.51 -7.89
CA GLY A 123 12.23 17.98 -9.28
C GLY A 123 11.59 17.07 -10.34
N HIS A 124 11.26 15.82 -9.99
CA HIS A 124 10.68 14.88 -10.96
C HIS A 124 9.28 15.30 -11.41
N ILE A 125 9.03 15.21 -12.71
CA ILE A 125 7.72 15.47 -13.30
C ILE A 125 6.91 14.17 -13.34
N ARG A 126 5.64 14.28 -12.97
CA ARG A 126 4.63 13.23 -13.09
C ARG A 126 3.44 13.81 -13.84
N LYS A 127 2.88 13.03 -14.78
CA LYS A 127 1.63 13.39 -15.44
C LYS A 127 0.52 12.44 -14.99
N THR A 128 -0.67 12.96 -14.68
CA THR A 128 -1.80 12.12 -14.25
C THR A 128 -3.14 12.56 -14.79
N ILE A 129 -4.04 11.60 -14.96
CA ILE A 129 -5.45 11.82 -15.31
C ILE A 129 -6.32 10.85 -14.52
N PRO A 130 -7.52 11.27 -14.02
CA PRO A 130 -8.46 10.34 -13.41
C PRO A 130 -8.80 9.19 -14.36
N ILE A 131 -8.83 7.95 -13.85
CA ILE A 131 -8.95 6.77 -14.72
C ILE A 131 -10.25 6.81 -15.55
N LYS A 132 -11.35 7.23 -14.93
CA LYS A 132 -12.65 7.39 -15.59
C LYS A 132 -12.59 8.37 -16.77
N ARG A 133 -11.79 9.43 -16.65
CA ARG A 133 -11.61 10.42 -17.72
C ARG A 133 -10.74 9.87 -18.84
N SER A 134 -9.74 9.04 -18.53
CA SER A 134 -8.87 8.43 -19.56
C SER A 134 -9.64 7.51 -20.52
N PHE A 135 -10.68 6.82 -20.05
CA PHE A 135 -11.49 5.93 -20.89
C PHE A 135 -12.24 6.64 -22.02
N LYS A 136 -12.40 7.98 -21.96
CA LYS A 136 -13.00 8.75 -23.05
C LYS A 136 -12.10 8.87 -24.29
N PHE A 137 -10.81 8.56 -24.15
CA PHE A 137 -9.79 8.74 -25.18
C PHE A 137 -9.11 7.43 -25.58
N ILE A 138 -9.57 6.31 -25.03
CA ILE A 138 -9.03 4.97 -25.27
C ILE A 138 -10.13 4.18 -25.95
N GLU A 139 -9.82 3.64 -27.11
CA GLU A 139 -10.75 2.87 -27.94
C GLU A 139 -10.45 1.36 -27.82
N ASP A 140 -9.18 1.01 -27.57
CA ASP A 140 -8.73 -0.37 -27.43
C ASP A 140 -9.35 -1.04 -26.18
N LYS A 141 -10.27 -1.98 -26.42
CA LYS A 141 -11.00 -2.70 -25.35
C LYS A 141 -10.06 -3.48 -24.42
N ASP A 142 -9.02 -4.09 -24.99
CA ASP A 142 -8.02 -4.84 -24.21
C ASP A 142 -7.24 -3.91 -23.30
N LEU A 143 -6.88 -2.70 -23.76
CA LEU A 143 -6.27 -1.69 -22.91
C LEU A 143 -7.22 -1.24 -21.81
N ILE A 144 -8.50 -1.02 -22.09
CA ILE A 144 -9.50 -0.65 -21.07
C ILE A 144 -9.59 -1.73 -19.99
N GLU A 145 -9.63 -3.00 -20.37
CA GLU A 145 -9.67 -4.11 -19.41
C GLU A 145 -8.36 -4.21 -18.62
N LYS A 146 -7.22 -4.10 -19.31
CA LYS A 146 -5.91 -3.95 -18.68
C LYS A 146 -5.91 -2.78 -17.71
N LEU A 147 -6.66 -1.70 -17.93
CA LEU A 147 -6.70 -0.54 -17.05
C LEU A 147 -7.63 -0.71 -15.84
N ARG A 148 -8.66 -1.55 -15.93
CA ARG A 148 -9.62 -1.81 -14.84
C ARG A 148 -9.12 -2.76 -13.78
N ARG A 149 -8.17 -3.64 -14.12
CA ARG A 149 -7.65 -4.68 -13.21
C ARG A 149 -6.87 -4.10 -12.01
N PRO A 150 -7.29 -4.31 -10.76
CA PRO A 150 -6.50 -3.90 -9.60
C PRO A 150 -5.18 -4.70 -9.49
N PRO A 151 -4.16 -4.19 -8.78
CA PRO A 151 -2.93 -4.96 -8.49
C PRO A 151 -3.25 -6.19 -7.65
N LYS A 152 -2.60 -7.32 -7.94
CA LYS A 152 -2.87 -8.60 -7.26
C LYS A 152 -2.65 -8.53 -5.75
N LEU A 153 -1.64 -7.78 -5.31
CA LEU A 153 -1.37 -7.55 -3.90
C LEU A 153 -2.57 -6.88 -3.20
N LEU A 154 -3.12 -5.82 -3.80
CA LEU A 154 -4.24 -5.06 -3.26
C LEU A 154 -5.55 -5.87 -3.27
N GLN A 155 -5.73 -6.76 -4.26
CA GLN A 155 -6.82 -7.73 -4.26
C GLN A 155 -6.68 -8.74 -3.12
N GLY A 156 -5.47 -9.20 -2.82
CA GLY A 156 -5.21 -10.04 -1.66
C GLY A 156 -5.52 -9.30 -0.35
N GLU A 157 -5.08 -8.05 -0.22
CA GLU A 157 -5.29 -7.22 0.98
C GLU A 157 -6.80 -6.99 1.20
N SER A 158 -7.54 -6.75 0.11
CA SER A 158 -9.00 -6.70 0.08
C SER A 158 -9.65 -8.00 0.58
N LYS A 159 -9.22 -9.16 0.09
CA LYS A 159 -9.74 -10.45 0.57
C LYS A 159 -9.49 -10.67 2.06
N LEU A 160 -8.29 -10.35 2.55
CA LEU A 160 -7.99 -10.47 3.98
C LEU A 160 -8.90 -9.58 4.82
N LEU A 161 -9.16 -8.33 4.43
CA LEU A 161 -10.07 -7.43 5.16
C LEU A 161 -11.50 -7.98 5.25
N ASN A 162 -11.98 -8.65 4.21
CA ASN A 162 -13.30 -9.30 4.24
C ASN A 162 -13.38 -10.41 5.30
N GLU A 163 -12.27 -11.11 5.60
CA GLU A 163 -12.22 -12.11 6.69
C GLU A 163 -12.37 -11.49 8.09
N PHE A 164 -12.15 -10.18 8.22
CA PHE A 164 -12.44 -9.39 9.42
C PHE A 164 -13.76 -8.64 9.34
N GLU A 165 -14.58 -8.93 8.32
CA GLU A 165 -15.85 -8.25 8.04
C GLU A 165 -15.71 -6.73 7.93
N ILE A 166 -14.58 -6.27 7.39
CA ILE A 166 -14.29 -4.86 7.17
C ILE A 166 -14.70 -4.51 5.74
N ASN A 167 -15.86 -3.86 5.63
CA ASN A 167 -16.37 -3.39 4.35
C ASN A 167 -15.48 -2.28 3.79
N HIS A 168 -15.18 -2.39 2.51
CA HIS A 168 -14.30 -1.45 1.83
C HIS A 168 -14.65 -1.36 0.35
N ARG A 169 -14.11 -0.33 -0.30
CA ARG A 169 -14.22 -0.14 -1.76
C ARG A 169 -12.85 -0.24 -2.39
N LEU A 170 -12.76 -0.92 -3.52
CA LEU A 170 -11.56 -1.02 -4.33
C LEU A 170 -11.83 -0.41 -5.71
N PHE A 171 -11.04 0.60 -6.11
CA PHE A 171 -11.24 1.25 -7.40
C PHE A 171 -9.95 1.86 -7.95
N GLY A 172 -9.90 2.01 -9.28
CA GLY A 172 -8.85 2.76 -9.95
C GLY A 172 -9.03 4.26 -9.73
N ARG A 173 -7.99 4.94 -9.24
CA ARG A 173 -8.00 6.39 -9.04
C ARG A 173 -7.53 7.13 -10.29
N CYS A 174 -6.31 6.87 -10.73
CA CYS A 174 -5.69 7.62 -11.83
C CYS A 174 -4.72 6.80 -12.67
N LEU A 175 -4.66 7.13 -13.96
CA LEU A 175 -3.58 6.75 -14.87
C LEU A 175 -2.45 7.78 -14.72
N THR A 176 -1.22 7.30 -14.64
CA THR A 176 -0.03 8.10 -14.36
C THR A 176 1.06 7.77 -15.38
N LYS A 177 1.67 8.78 -15.98
CA LYS A 177 2.97 8.64 -16.64
C LYS A 177 4.08 9.04 -15.67
N THR A 178 4.98 8.10 -15.42
CA THR A 178 6.14 8.26 -14.54
C THR A 178 7.22 9.12 -15.21
N HIS A 179 8.16 9.64 -14.41
CA HIS A 179 9.33 10.37 -14.93
C HIS A 179 10.19 9.55 -15.91
N LYS A 180 10.13 8.21 -15.84
CA LYS A 180 10.81 7.28 -16.77
C LYS A 180 10.01 7.00 -18.04
N GLY A 181 8.93 7.74 -18.29
CA GLY A 181 8.07 7.56 -19.45
C GLY A 181 7.16 6.32 -19.41
N LYS A 182 7.20 5.51 -18.35
CA LYS A 182 6.33 4.33 -18.17
C LYS A 182 4.96 4.73 -17.62
N TYR A 183 3.92 4.00 -18.01
CA TYR A 183 2.56 4.20 -17.51
C TYR A 183 2.24 3.27 -16.35
N SER A 184 1.48 3.79 -15.39
CA SER A 184 1.05 3.08 -14.20
C SER A 184 -0.36 3.50 -13.83
N ILE A 185 -1.08 2.63 -13.14
CA ILE A 185 -2.39 2.94 -12.60
C ILE A 185 -2.32 2.88 -11.09
N CYS A 186 -2.85 3.90 -10.44
CA CYS A 186 -3.05 3.90 -9.00
C CYS A 186 -4.44 3.37 -8.68
N PHE A 187 -4.49 2.35 -7.82
CA PHE A 187 -5.71 1.83 -7.22
C PHE A 187 -5.71 2.12 -5.74
N ASP A 188 -6.90 2.41 -5.22
CA ASP A 188 -7.13 2.70 -3.81
C ASP A 188 -8.09 1.67 -3.22
N LEU A 189 -7.72 1.16 -2.06
CA LEU A 189 -8.60 0.48 -1.13
C LEU A 189 -9.05 1.48 -0.07
N PHE A 190 -10.36 1.63 0.10
CA PHE A 190 -10.97 2.72 0.86
C PHE A 190 -11.97 2.20 1.89
N ILE A 191 -11.78 2.54 3.17
CA ILE A 191 -12.66 2.16 4.29
C ILE A 191 -13.20 3.45 4.92
N ASN A 192 -14.52 3.61 4.97
CA ASN A 192 -15.16 4.79 5.54
C ASN A 192 -16.45 4.52 6.32
N GLN A 193 -16.94 3.29 6.32
CA GLN A 193 -18.09 2.93 7.15
C GLN A 193 -17.67 2.89 8.62
N LYS A 194 -18.44 3.50 9.52
CA LYS A 194 -18.09 3.61 10.94
C LYS A 194 -17.82 2.23 11.55
N ASP A 195 -18.68 1.26 11.32
CA ASP A 195 -18.52 -0.11 11.85
C ASP A 195 -17.24 -0.77 11.33
N SER A 196 -16.90 -0.56 10.06
CA SER A 196 -15.68 -1.08 9.47
C SER A 196 -14.43 -0.39 10.01
N LEU A 197 -14.50 0.92 10.30
CA LEU A 197 -13.43 1.65 11.00
C LEU A 197 -13.25 1.12 12.43
N THR A 198 -14.33 0.83 13.15
CA THR A 198 -14.30 0.24 14.49
C THR A 198 -13.71 -1.17 14.47
N LYS A 199 -14.13 -2.03 13.53
CA LYS A 199 -13.55 -3.37 13.33
C LYS A 199 -12.07 -3.29 12.97
N PHE A 200 -11.68 -2.37 12.08
CA PHE A 200 -10.28 -2.15 11.73
C PHE A 200 -9.47 -1.75 12.97
N TYR A 201 -9.97 -0.78 13.77
CA TYR A 201 -9.33 -0.37 15.02
C TYR A 201 -9.14 -1.53 15.99
N LYS A 202 -10.17 -2.37 16.17
CA LYS A 202 -10.16 -3.47 17.13
C LYS A 202 -9.24 -4.63 16.72
N TYR A 203 -9.27 -5.03 15.45
CA TYR A 203 -8.63 -6.27 15.01
C TYR A 203 -7.27 -6.07 14.33
N ILE A 204 -7.00 -4.89 13.78
CA ILE A 204 -5.79 -4.62 12.99
C ILE A 204 -5.03 -3.44 13.62
N GLY A 205 -5.69 -2.29 13.72
CA GLY A 205 -5.15 -1.07 14.29
C GLY A 205 -3.93 -0.52 13.55
N TYR A 206 -3.23 0.40 14.20
CA TYR A 206 -1.94 0.92 13.78
C TYR A 206 -0.93 0.75 14.92
N SER A 207 0.32 0.49 14.58
CA SER A 207 1.45 0.58 15.53
C SER A 207 1.90 2.04 15.66
N LEU A 208 1.80 2.83 14.58
CA LEU A 208 2.18 4.25 14.63
C LEU A 208 1.17 5.06 15.47
N VAL A 209 1.60 5.52 16.64
CA VAL A 209 0.80 6.31 17.59
C VAL A 209 0.04 7.47 16.91
N ARG A 210 0.68 8.19 15.98
CA ARG A 210 0.03 9.28 15.24
C ARG A 210 -1.15 8.81 14.39
N LYS A 211 -1.02 7.68 13.70
CA LYS A 211 -2.11 7.09 12.89
C LYS A 211 -3.19 6.51 13.81
N GLN A 212 -2.79 5.86 14.89
CA GLN A 212 -3.69 5.32 15.90
C GLN A 212 -4.58 6.41 16.52
N LYS A 213 -4.00 7.53 16.97
CA LYS A 213 -4.76 8.68 17.50
C LYS A 213 -5.77 9.24 16.49
N LYS A 214 -5.38 9.32 15.21
CA LYS A 214 -6.30 9.75 14.14
C LYS A 214 -7.47 8.78 14.01
N LEU A 215 -7.20 7.47 13.94
CA LEU A 215 -8.24 6.44 13.82
C LEU A 215 -9.20 6.45 15.02
N ILE A 216 -8.67 6.58 16.24
CA ILE A 216 -9.48 6.69 17.47
C ILE A 216 -10.44 7.87 17.39
N SER A 217 -9.95 9.01 16.90
CA SER A 217 -10.78 10.19 16.72
C SER A 217 -11.87 10.03 15.64
N LEU A 218 -11.79 9.01 14.77
CA LEU A 218 -12.82 8.68 13.78
C LEU A 218 -13.89 7.73 14.32
N VAL A 219 -13.52 6.79 15.20
CA VAL A 219 -14.45 5.78 15.72
C VAL A 219 -15.36 6.32 16.83
N GLY A 220 -14.98 7.44 17.46
CA GLY A 220 -15.73 8.07 18.56
C GLY A 220 -15.21 7.60 19.92
N GLY A 221 -14.44 8.46 20.58
CA GLY A 221 -13.50 8.11 21.64
C GLY A 221 -14.03 7.74 23.04
N THR A 222 -15.33 7.46 23.22
CA THR A 222 -15.83 7.09 24.57
C THR A 222 -15.41 5.68 25.00
N ASP A 223 -15.36 4.71 24.09
CA ASP A 223 -14.86 3.35 24.39
C ASP A 223 -13.37 3.17 24.09
N ALA A 224 -12.81 3.92 23.12
CA ALA A 224 -11.43 3.77 22.68
C ALA A 224 -10.38 4.42 23.61
N ASN A 225 -10.80 5.35 24.49
CA ASN A 225 -9.91 5.99 25.45
C ASN A 225 -9.48 5.07 26.61
N LYS A 226 -10.33 4.08 26.99
CA LYS A 226 -9.96 3.07 28.01
C LYS A 226 -8.85 2.15 27.52
N THR A 227 -8.88 1.76 26.24
CA THR A 227 -7.85 0.91 25.61
C THR A 227 -6.51 1.62 25.45
N LEU A 228 -6.50 2.93 25.15
CA LEU A 228 -5.27 3.74 25.08
C LEU A 228 -4.56 3.89 26.43
N GLN A 229 -5.31 3.94 27.53
CA GLN A 229 -4.72 4.04 28.87
C GLN A 229 -3.99 2.77 29.28
N HIS A 230 -4.44 1.59 28.82
CA HIS A 230 -3.74 0.34 29.03
C HIS A 230 -2.43 0.23 28.23
N ILE A 231 -2.46 0.57 26.93
CA ILE A 231 -1.27 0.49 26.05
C ILE A 231 -0.15 1.43 26.53
N ASN A 232 -0.49 2.66 26.95
CA ASN A 232 0.50 3.61 27.48
C ASN A 232 1.04 3.22 28.87
N LYS A 233 0.39 2.29 29.58
CA LYS A 233 0.86 1.77 30.87
C LYS A 233 1.89 0.67 30.64
N GLU A 234 1.60 -0.26 29.72
CA GLU A 234 2.53 -1.33 29.33
C GLU A 234 3.83 -0.80 28.70
N GLU A 235 3.79 0.28 27.91
CA GLU A 235 5.01 0.90 27.33
C GLU A 235 5.87 1.66 28.37
N ARG A 236 5.36 1.93 29.58
CA ARG A 236 6.15 2.55 30.67
C ARG A 236 6.75 1.51 31.62
N ASP A 237 6.25 0.29 31.58
CA ASP A 237 6.65 -0.82 32.44
C ASP A 237 7.64 -1.77 31.72
N ILE A 238 8.13 -1.40 30.52
CA ILE A 238 9.22 -2.03 29.74
C ILE A 238 10.40 -1.06 29.66
#